data_AF-A0A8J5IFT2-F1
#
_entry.id   AF-A0A8J5IFT2-F1
#
_cell.length_a   1.000
_cell.length_b   1.000
_cell.length_c   1.000
_cell.angle_alpha   90.00
_cell.angle_beta   90.00
_cell.angle_gamma   90.00
#
_symmetry.space_group_name_H-M   'P 1'
#
loop_
_entity.id
_entity.type
_entity.pdbx_description
1 polymer ?
#
loop_
_entity_poly.entity_id
_entity_poly.type
_entity_poly.pdbx_seq_one_letter_code
_entity_poly.pdbx_strand_id
1 'polypeptide(L)'
;SYTVRDKKRTLQEFQASDLAVDSQQDNNKLFSELIISEKARMRELRRERQVRYRIKKDSYASSLEEETRSLRREVEKLELERHAVFSGSKTIDTAWCVADEYFRLFRQVNRSECGEDRVEQEDFVRSTMVPDFVSNVEYGPEATTKSWKFLCEMFEDVELELMSLDMKDTGSLVAPTRTSVTIAGLTLGNLFPHLRSRDDATMIKLTDKLRDAGTTWFSWDPAYRRISSVTTQPDMQTPMLPLIDS
;
A
#
# COMPACT_ATOMS: atom_id res chain seq x y z
N SER A 1 -62.57 -76.58 48.87
CA SER A 1 -62.01 -76.37 47.52
C SER A 1 -61.34 -74.99 47.35
N TYR A 2 -60.51 -74.55 48.29
CA TYR A 2 -60.02 -73.15 48.33
C TYR A 2 -58.54 -72.94 47.93
N THR A 3 -57.76 -73.97 47.62
CA THR A 3 -56.29 -73.84 47.46
C THR A 3 -55.76 -73.83 46.02
N VAL A 4 -56.61 -74.09 45.02
CA VAL A 4 -56.19 -74.17 43.61
C VAL A 4 -56.40 -72.85 42.85
N ARG A 5 -57.39 -72.03 43.26
CA ARG A 5 -57.65 -70.73 42.60
C ARG A 5 -56.59 -69.67 42.94
N ASP A 6 -56.10 -69.61 44.18
CA ASP A 6 -55.12 -68.58 44.58
C ASP A 6 -53.74 -68.77 43.96
N LYS A 7 -53.26 -70.02 43.83
CA LYS A 7 -51.98 -70.32 43.17
C LYS A 7 -52.01 -70.00 41.68
N LYS A 8 -53.16 -70.17 41.03
CA LYS A 8 -53.31 -69.89 39.59
C LYS A 8 -53.34 -68.39 39.30
N ARG A 9 -53.89 -67.60 40.23
CA ARG A 9 -53.97 -66.13 40.14
C ARG A 9 -52.59 -65.48 40.35
N THR A 10 -51.82 -65.95 41.32
CA THR A 10 -50.45 -65.46 41.57
C THR A 10 -49.46 -65.79 40.45
N LEU A 11 -49.56 -66.98 39.83
CA LEU A 11 -48.75 -67.32 38.65
C LEU A 11 -49.10 -66.47 37.42
N GLN A 12 -50.37 -66.14 37.22
CA GLN A 12 -50.80 -65.26 36.13
C GLN A 12 -50.34 -63.81 36.33
N GLU A 13 -50.38 -63.29 37.56
CA GLU A 13 -49.90 -61.94 37.88
C GLU A 13 -48.37 -61.84 37.78
N PHE A 14 -47.62 -62.88 38.16
CA PHE A 14 -46.17 -62.92 37.97
C PHE A 14 -45.77 -62.99 36.48
N GLN A 15 -46.45 -63.82 35.69
CA GLN A 15 -46.22 -63.89 34.25
C GLN A 15 -46.60 -62.59 33.52
N ALA A 16 -47.68 -61.93 33.92
CA ALA A 16 -48.06 -60.63 33.37
C ALA A 16 -47.08 -59.52 33.76
N SER A 17 -46.52 -59.57 34.99
CA SER A 17 -45.48 -58.66 35.45
C SER A 17 -44.17 -58.83 34.68
N ASP A 18 -43.69 -60.06 34.48
CA ASP A 18 -42.46 -60.33 33.71
C ASP A 18 -42.61 -59.92 32.24
N LEU A 19 -43.76 -60.22 31.61
CA LEU A 19 -44.04 -59.79 30.24
C LEU A 19 -44.11 -58.26 30.11
N ALA A 20 -44.64 -57.56 31.12
CA ALA A 20 -44.69 -56.11 31.13
C ALA A 20 -43.30 -55.48 31.35
N VAL A 21 -42.45 -56.09 32.19
CA VAL A 21 -41.07 -55.63 32.43
C VAL A 21 -40.20 -55.87 31.19
N ASP A 22 -40.33 -57.02 30.52
CA ASP A 22 -39.60 -57.35 29.29
C ASP A 22 -39.99 -56.40 28.14
N SER A 23 -41.30 -56.14 27.98
CA SER A 23 -41.81 -55.17 27.01
C SER A 23 -41.31 -53.74 27.28
N GLN A 24 -41.21 -53.33 28.55
CA GLN A 24 -40.70 -52.02 28.93
C GLN A 24 -39.19 -51.90 28.67
N GLN A 25 -38.46 -52.99 28.88
CA GLN A 25 -37.02 -53.07 28.64
C GLN A 25 -36.67 -53.04 27.14
N ASP A 26 -37.46 -53.74 26.31
CA ASP A 26 -37.34 -53.67 24.86
C ASP A 26 -37.69 -52.29 24.30
N ASN A 27 -38.74 -51.64 24.82
CA ASN A 27 -39.08 -50.28 24.43
C ASN A 27 -37.97 -49.28 24.80
N ASN A 28 -37.36 -49.42 25.97
CA ASN A 28 -36.22 -48.59 26.39
C ASN A 28 -34.99 -48.81 25.49
N LYS A 29 -34.76 -50.05 25.06
CA LYS A 29 -33.67 -50.41 24.16
C LYS A 29 -33.87 -49.77 22.79
N LEU A 30 -35.06 -49.88 22.20
CA LEU A 30 -35.43 -49.24 20.94
C LEU A 30 -35.29 -47.71 21.01
N PHE A 31 -35.72 -47.10 22.11
CA PHE A 31 -35.58 -45.66 22.32
C PHE A 31 -34.12 -45.23 22.42
N SER A 32 -33.27 -46.01 23.10
CA SER A 32 -31.83 -45.75 23.17
C SER A 32 -31.15 -45.84 21.80
N GLU A 33 -31.55 -46.81 20.99
CA GLU A 33 -31.03 -47.03 19.63
C GLU A 33 -31.48 -45.92 18.68
N LEU A 34 -32.72 -45.42 18.82
CA LEU A 34 -33.21 -44.25 18.11
C LEU A 34 -32.42 -42.98 18.47
N ILE A 35 -32.07 -42.77 19.75
CA ILE A 35 -31.25 -41.62 20.16
C ILE A 35 -29.82 -41.72 19.60
N ILE A 36 -29.23 -42.91 19.57
CA ILE A 36 -27.88 -43.13 19.04
C ILE A 36 -27.85 -42.87 17.53
N SER A 37 -28.82 -43.41 16.79
CA SER A 37 -28.94 -43.20 15.34
C SER A 37 -29.21 -41.74 15.00
N GLU A 38 -30.06 -41.04 15.75
CA GLU A 38 -30.32 -39.62 15.56
C GLU A 38 -29.10 -38.75 15.89
N LYS A 39 -28.34 -39.10 16.94
CA LYS A 39 -27.05 -38.44 17.24
C LYS A 39 -26.02 -38.66 16.13
N ALA A 40 -25.95 -39.87 15.56
CA ALA A 40 -25.07 -40.16 14.43
C ALA A 40 -25.46 -39.34 13.19
N ARG A 41 -26.75 -39.28 12.87
CA ARG A 41 -27.31 -38.46 11.78
C ARG A 41 -26.97 -36.98 11.96
N MET A 42 -27.13 -36.44 13.16
CA MET A 42 -26.82 -35.04 13.46
C MET A 42 -25.32 -34.73 13.38
N ARG A 43 -24.44 -35.68 13.73
CA ARG A 43 -22.99 -35.54 13.53
C ARG A 43 -22.64 -35.49 12.06
N GLU A 44 -23.27 -36.33 11.25
CA GLU A 44 -23.04 -36.34 9.80
C GLU A 44 -23.50 -35.04 9.15
N LEU A 45 -24.69 -34.54 9.50
CA LEU A 45 -25.15 -33.23 9.03
C LEU A 45 -24.23 -32.07 9.44
N ARG A 46 -23.63 -32.12 10.63
CA ARG A 46 -22.65 -31.11 11.06
C ARG A 46 -21.37 -31.19 10.24
N ARG A 47 -20.88 -32.41 9.95
CA ARG A 47 -19.72 -32.62 9.07
C ARG A 47 -19.99 -32.07 7.68
N GLU A 48 -21.12 -32.42 7.06
CA GLU A 48 -21.47 -31.91 5.74
C GLU A 48 -21.59 -30.38 5.70
N ARG A 49 -22.21 -29.77 6.72
CA ARG A 49 -22.30 -28.31 6.82
C ARG A 49 -20.92 -27.67 6.97
N GLN A 50 -20.04 -28.27 7.76
CA GLN A 50 -18.69 -27.78 7.96
C GLN A 50 -17.85 -27.90 6.69
N VAL A 51 -17.96 -29.01 5.95
CA VAL A 51 -17.33 -29.19 4.64
C VAL A 51 -17.84 -28.14 3.65
N ARG A 52 -19.16 -27.96 3.53
CA ARG A 52 -19.76 -26.93 2.67
C ARG A 52 -19.31 -25.52 3.05
N TYR A 53 -19.25 -25.22 4.34
CA TYR A 53 -18.78 -23.93 4.84
C TYR A 53 -17.31 -23.69 4.46
N ARG A 54 -16.44 -24.70 4.63
CA ARG A 54 -15.03 -24.60 4.24
C ARG A 54 -14.87 -24.38 2.74
N ILE A 55 -15.54 -25.20 1.92
CA ILE A 55 -15.52 -25.04 0.46
C ILE A 55 -15.97 -23.64 0.05
N LYS A 56 -17.07 -23.13 0.63
CA LYS A 56 -17.59 -21.79 0.33
C LYS A 56 -16.61 -20.68 0.75
N LYS A 57 -15.94 -20.85 1.89
CA LYS A 57 -14.96 -19.89 2.39
C LYS A 57 -13.71 -19.88 1.49
N ASP A 58 -13.21 -21.06 1.15
CA ASP A 58 -12.03 -21.22 0.29
C ASP A 58 -12.32 -20.70 -1.13
N SER A 59 -13.50 -21.01 -1.69
CA SER A 59 -13.90 -20.49 -3.02
C SER A 59 -14.00 -18.96 -3.04
N TYR A 60 -14.51 -18.35 -1.97
CA TYR A 60 -14.60 -16.90 -1.87
C TYR A 60 -13.21 -16.26 -1.78
N ALA A 61 -12.30 -16.83 -0.99
CA ALA A 61 -10.92 -16.35 -0.89
C ALA A 61 -10.20 -16.44 -2.26
N SER A 62 -10.31 -17.58 -2.96
CA SER A 62 -9.72 -17.75 -4.28
C SER A 62 -10.28 -16.77 -5.32
N SER A 63 -11.60 -16.51 -5.31
CA SER A 63 -12.23 -15.53 -6.18
C SER A 63 -11.68 -14.12 -5.95
N LEU A 64 -11.54 -13.71 -4.68
CA LEU A 64 -11.02 -12.39 -4.32
C LEU A 64 -9.55 -12.22 -4.74
N GLU A 65 -8.74 -13.26 -4.57
CA GLU A 65 -7.34 -13.27 -5.01
C GLU A 65 -7.20 -13.19 -6.54
N GLU A 66 -8.13 -13.82 -7.28
CA GLU A 66 -8.17 -13.75 -8.74
C GLU A 66 -8.58 -12.36 -9.23
N GLU A 67 -9.60 -11.75 -8.62
CA GLU A 67 -10.03 -10.38 -8.91
C GLU A 67 -8.92 -9.37 -8.61
N THR A 68 -8.26 -9.50 -7.47
CA THR A 68 -7.12 -8.64 -7.09
C THR A 68 -5.96 -8.76 -8.08
N ARG A 69 -5.64 -9.99 -8.52
CA ARG A 69 -4.63 -10.22 -9.57
C ARG A 69 -5.06 -9.63 -10.91
N SER A 70 -6.35 -9.70 -11.23
CA SER A 70 -6.91 -9.11 -12.44
C SER A 70 -6.76 -7.60 -12.46
N LEU A 71 -7.20 -6.93 -11.39
CA LEU A 71 -7.09 -5.48 -11.23
C LEU A 71 -5.63 -5.01 -11.29
N ARG A 72 -4.69 -5.72 -10.65
CA ARG A 72 -3.26 -5.38 -10.72
C ARG A 72 -2.72 -5.44 -12.15
N ARG A 73 -3.08 -6.48 -12.91
CA ARG A 73 -2.69 -6.60 -14.33
C ARG A 73 -3.31 -5.50 -15.19
N GLU A 74 -4.54 -5.10 -14.88
CA GLU A 74 -5.22 -4.03 -15.60
C GLU A 74 -4.57 -2.67 -15.32
N VAL A 75 -4.23 -2.38 -14.07
CA VAL A 75 -3.46 -1.18 -13.71
C VAL A 75 -2.11 -1.14 -14.44
N GLU A 76 -1.34 -2.23 -14.39
CA GLU A 76 -0.04 -2.31 -15.09
C GLU A 76 -0.21 -2.12 -16.60
N LYS A 77 -1.23 -2.72 -17.21
CA LYS A 77 -1.54 -2.53 -18.63
C LYS A 77 -1.88 -1.08 -18.96
N LEU A 78 -2.76 -0.45 -18.17
CA LEU A 78 -3.16 0.94 -18.37
C LEU A 78 -1.98 1.89 -18.18
N GLU A 79 -1.10 1.62 -17.22
CA GLU A 79 0.15 2.35 -17.03
C GLU A 79 1.04 2.20 -18.27
N LEU A 80 1.24 1.00 -18.81
CA LEU A 80 2.02 0.78 -20.02
C LEU A 80 1.42 1.49 -21.25
N GLU A 81 0.10 1.39 -21.45
CA GLU A 81 -0.61 2.11 -22.52
C GLU A 81 -0.45 3.62 -22.39
N ARG A 82 -0.57 4.14 -21.16
CA ARG A 82 -0.35 5.56 -20.84
C ARG A 82 1.07 5.99 -21.22
N HIS A 83 2.10 5.25 -20.78
CA HIS A 83 3.49 5.56 -21.12
C HIS A 83 3.77 5.48 -22.62
N ALA A 84 3.15 4.56 -23.36
CA ALA A 84 3.30 4.44 -24.80
C ALA A 84 2.66 5.61 -25.56
N VAL A 85 1.45 6.03 -25.16
CA VAL A 85 0.78 7.22 -25.73
C VAL A 85 1.61 8.48 -25.49
N PHE A 86 2.18 8.62 -24.30
CA PHE A 86 3.05 9.75 -23.98
C PHE A 86 4.39 9.71 -24.70
N SER A 87 5.03 8.55 -24.83
CA SER A 87 6.31 8.42 -25.57
C SER A 87 6.18 8.70 -27.08
N GLY A 88 4.98 8.54 -27.65
CA GLY A 88 4.70 8.83 -29.07
C GLY A 88 4.36 10.30 -29.38
N SER A 89 4.00 11.10 -28.38
CA SER A 89 3.65 12.51 -28.52
C SER A 89 4.86 13.39 -28.27
N LYS A 90 5.51 13.87 -29.33
CA LYS A 90 6.61 14.86 -29.24
C LYS A 90 6.19 16.25 -28.73
N THR A 91 4.90 16.48 -28.51
CA THR A 91 4.38 17.75 -27.99
C THR A 91 4.18 17.64 -26.49
N ILE A 92 4.96 18.39 -25.71
CA ILE A 92 4.80 18.57 -24.27
C ILE A 92 3.60 19.51 -24.00
N ASP A 93 2.42 19.11 -24.47
CA ASP A 93 1.23 19.98 -24.52
C ASP A 93 0.28 19.78 -23.34
N THR A 94 0.60 18.84 -22.44
CA THR A 94 -0.20 18.54 -21.25
C THR A 94 0.63 18.71 -19.98
N ALA A 95 -0.03 19.12 -18.89
CA ALA A 95 0.58 19.24 -17.56
C ALA A 95 1.31 17.97 -17.13
N TRP A 96 0.78 16.80 -17.51
CA TRP A 96 1.36 15.49 -17.21
C TRP A 96 2.69 15.26 -17.92
N CYS A 97 2.74 15.55 -19.22
CA CYS A 97 3.98 15.42 -20.00
C CYS A 97 5.06 16.37 -19.46
N VAL A 98 4.69 17.62 -19.14
CA VAL A 98 5.66 18.57 -18.57
C VAL A 98 6.15 18.06 -17.21
N ALA A 99 5.26 17.59 -16.33
CA ALA A 99 5.67 17.12 -15.01
C ALA A 99 6.50 15.83 -15.07
N ASP A 100 6.16 14.87 -15.92
CA ASP A 100 6.94 13.65 -16.14
C ASP A 100 8.36 13.99 -16.65
N GLU A 101 8.42 14.90 -17.63
CA GLU A 101 9.69 15.40 -18.18
C GLU A 101 10.51 16.18 -17.15
N TYR A 102 9.85 16.95 -16.29
CA TYR A 102 10.48 17.60 -15.15
C TYR A 102 11.16 16.56 -14.24
N PHE A 103 10.45 15.51 -13.83
CA PHE A 103 11.04 14.47 -12.99
C PHE A 103 12.14 13.69 -13.71
N ARG A 104 12.06 13.52 -15.04
CA ARG A 104 13.12 12.90 -15.83
C ARG A 104 14.41 13.74 -15.82
N LEU A 105 14.29 15.04 -16.07
CA LEU A 105 15.42 15.96 -16.17
C LEU A 105 16.06 16.27 -14.82
N PHE A 106 15.29 16.23 -13.73
CA PHE A 106 15.75 16.52 -12.37
C PHE A 106 15.85 15.26 -11.49
N ARG A 107 15.85 14.06 -12.10
CA ARG A 107 15.82 12.77 -11.40
C ARG A 107 17.07 12.53 -10.56
N GLN A 108 18.23 12.75 -11.14
CA GLN A 108 19.50 12.43 -10.50
C GLN A 108 20.47 13.57 -10.70
N VAL A 109 21.10 13.93 -9.60
CA VAL A 109 22.08 14.99 -9.55
C VAL A 109 23.28 14.44 -8.80
N ASN A 110 24.30 14.09 -9.57
CA ASN A 110 25.61 13.84 -9.03
C ASN A 110 26.43 15.13 -9.09
N ARG A 111 27.13 15.45 -8.01
CA ARG A 111 28.00 16.63 -7.96
C ARG A 111 29.04 16.67 -9.10
N SER A 112 29.44 15.51 -9.61
CA SER A 112 30.37 15.38 -10.74
C SER A 112 29.73 15.64 -12.12
N GLU A 113 28.41 15.51 -12.25
CA GLU A 113 27.69 15.50 -13.53
C GLU A 113 26.79 16.73 -13.72
N CYS A 114 26.66 17.58 -12.70
CA CYS A 114 25.83 18.79 -12.69
C CYS A 114 26.27 19.89 -13.70
N GLY A 115 27.15 19.58 -14.66
CA GLY A 115 27.57 20.47 -15.75
C GLY A 115 26.97 20.15 -17.12
N GLU A 116 26.72 18.87 -17.44
CA GLU A 116 26.42 18.44 -18.82
C GLU A 116 24.93 18.61 -19.17
N ASP A 117 24.01 18.30 -18.25
CA ASP A 117 22.55 18.36 -18.46
C ASP A 117 21.93 19.76 -18.24
N ARG A 118 22.73 20.76 -17.86
CA ARG A 118 22.23 22.10 -17.50
C ARG A 118 21.59 22.86 -18.66
N VAL A 119 22.08 22.66 -19.88
CA VAL A 119 21.52 23.34 -21.06
C VAL A 119 20.11 22.83 -21.35
N GLU A 120 19.91 21.50 -21.32
CA GLU A 120 18.59 20.90 -21.52
C GLU A 120 17.61 21.29 -20.41
N GLN A 121 18.05 21.33 -19.15
CA GLN A 121 17.24 21.77 -18.02
C GLN A 121 16.83 23.25 -18.14
N GLU A 122 17.76 24.15 -18.48
CA GLU A 122 17.49 25.58 -18.64
C GLU A 122 16.53 25.85 -19.81
N ASP A 123 16.71 25.16 -20.94
CA ASP A 123 15.82 25.28 -22.10
C ASP A 123 14.43 24.69 -21.84
N PHE A 124 14.37 23.56 -21.12
CA PHE A 124 13.11 22.97 -20.68
C PHE A 124 12.32 23.93 -19.78
N VAL A 125 12.96 24.48 -18.75
CA VAL A 125 12.32 25.42 -17.81
C VAL A 125 11.82 26.66 -18.57
N ARG A 126 12.64 27.24 -19.45
CA ARG A 126 12.25 28.43 -20.24
C ARG A 126 11.10 28.16 -21.22
N SER A 127 11.02 26.96 -21.77
CA SER A 127 9.99 26.60 -22.75
C SER A 127 8.66 26.18 -22.12
N THR A 128 8.70 25.61 -20.91
CA THR A 128 7.52 24.99 -20.27
C THR A 128 6.93 25.78 -19.11
N MET A 129 7.66 26.76 -18.55
CA MET A 129 7.20 27.61 -17.46
C MET A 129 6.80 29.00 -17.97
N VAL A 130 5.81 29.62 -17.30
CA VAL A 130 5.43 31.01 -17.58
C VAL A 130 6.51 31.99 -17.08
N PRO A 131 6.62 33.22 -17.62
CA PRO A 131 7.63 34.18 -17.16
C PRO A 131 7.52 34.53 -15.66
N ASP A 132 6.31 34.65 -15.13
CA ASP A 132 6.04 34.97 -13.72
C ASP A 132 5.91 33.70 -12.86
N PHE A 133 6.58 32.63 -13.26
CA PHE A 133 6.53 31.34 -12.59
C PHE A 133 7.01 31.42 -11.13
N VAL A 134 6.38 30.65 -10.25
CA VAL A 134 6.74 30.60 -8.82
C VAL A 134 7.24 29.21 -8.44
N SER A 135 8.48 29.13 -7.94
CA SER A 135 9.09 27.92 -7.37
C SER A 135 9.23 28.07 -5.87
N ASN A 136 8.35 27.43 -5.09
CA ASN A 136 8.26 27.56 -3.64
C ASN A 136 8.12 29.03 -3.18
N VAL A 137 9.24 29.71 -2.94
CA VAL A 137 9.33 31.09 -2.45
C VAL A 137 9.98 32.03 -3.48
N GLU A 138 10.61 31.48 -4.53
CA GLU A 138 11.34 32.23 -5.54
C GLU A 138 10.52 32.43 -6.83
N TYR A 139 10.76 33.55 -7.51
CA TYR A 139 10.08 33.93 -8.75
C TYR A 139 10.99 33.74 -9.97
N GLY A 140 10.36 33.45 -11.10
CA GLY A 140 10.97 33.28 -12.41
C GLY A 140 11.38 31.84 -12.70
N PRO A 141 11.44 31.44 -13.98
CA PRO A 141 11.85 30.09 -14.39
C PRO A 141 13.23 29.70 -13.84
N GLU A 142 14.15 30.66 -13.71
CA GLU A 142 15.49 30.40 -13.18
C GLU A 142 15.49 29.96 -11.70
N ALA A 143 14.40 30.17 -10.95
CA ALA A 143 14.27 29.75 -9.57
C ALA A 143 14.43 28.23 -9.39
N THR A 144 13.87 27.45 -10.33
CA THR A 144 13.98 26.00 -10.27
C THR A 144 15.40 25.55 -10.55
N THR A 145 16.05 26.07 -11.60
CA THR A 145 17.45 25.76 -11.91
C THR A 145 18.38 26.15 -10.75
N LYS A 146 18.14 27.28 -10.08
CA LYS A 146 18.91 27.69 -8.89
C LYS A 146 18.73 26.74 -7.72
N SER A 147 17.49 26.35 -7.42
CA SER A 147 17.18 25.39 -6.35
C SER A 147 17.90 24.06 -6.59
N TRP A 148 17.86 23.56 -7.83
CA TRP A 148 18.57 22.36 -8.24
C TRP A 148 20.09 22.50 -8.19
N LYS A 149 20.63 23.64 -8.62
CA LYS A 149 22.05 23.93 -8.51
C LYS A 149 22.53 23.95 -7.05
N PHE A 150 21.74 24.53 -6.15
CA PHE A 150 22.04 24.50 -4.72
C PHE A 150 22.11 23.06 -4.20
N LEU A 151 21.17 22.20 -4.59
CA LEU A 151 21.20 20.78 -4.22
C LEU A 151 22.47 20.08 -4.77
N CYS A 152 22.87 20.34 -6.02
CA CYS A 152 24.13 19.81 -6.58
C CYS A 152 25.38 20.23 -5.79
N GLU A 153 25.45 21.51 -5.39
CA GLU A 153 26.63 22.06 -4.73
C GLU A 153 26.73 21.57 -3.29
N MET A 154 25.57 21.41 -2.66
CA MET A 154 25.48 21.07 -1.25
C MET A 154 25.59 19.58 -0.99
N PHE A 155 25.02 18.72 -1.82
CA PHE A 155 24.98 17.26 -1.60
C PHE A 155 25.85 16.52 -2.62
N GLU A 156 26.30 15.32 -2.27
CA GLU A 156 27.17 14.53 -3.17
C GLU A 156 26.38 13.80 -4.26
N ASP A 157 25.26 13.21 -3.86
CA ASP A 157 24.26 12.56 -4.72
C ASP A 157 22.87 12.97 -4.22
N VAL A 158 22.00 13.35 -5.15
CA VAL A 158 20.58 13.60 -4.91
C VAL A 158 19.79 12.84 -5.96
N GLU A 159 18.90 11.97 -5.49
CA GLU A 159 18.00 11.19 -6.32
C GLU A 159 16.56 11.53 -5.97
N LEU A 160 15.83 12.08 -6.92
CA LEU A 160 14.40 12.38 -6.84
C LEU A 160 13.62 11.32 -7.62
N GLU A 161 12.78 10.57 -6.89
CA GLU A 161 11.93 9.52 -7.43
C GLU A 161 10.46 9.98 -7.44
N LEU A 162 9.81 9.88 -8.60
CA LEU A 162 8.38 10.11 -8.77
C LEU A 162 7.61 8.83 -8.41
N MET A 163 6.70 8.90 -7.44
CA MET A 163 5.90 7.74 -7.02
C MET A 163 4.61 7.60 -7.81
N SER A 164 3.89 8.71 -7.95
CA SER A 164 2.69 8.81 -8.76
C SER A 164 2.54 10.23 -9.27
N LEU A 165 1.68 10.39 -10.25
CA LEU A 165 1.28 11.69 -10.75
C LEU A 165 -0.24 11.65 -10.77
N ASP A 166 -0.88 12.63 -10.15
CA ASP A 166 -2.32 12.65 -9.92
C ASP A 166 -2.87 14.04 -10.20
N MET A 167 -3.85 14.15 -11.10
CA MET A 167 -4.52 15.43 -11.38
C MET A 167 -5.64 15.65 -10.37
N LYS A 168 -5.59 16.77 -9.67
CA LYS A 168 -6.72 17.25 -8.89
C LYS A 168 -7.71 18.00 -9.76
N ASP A 169 -8.94 17.98 -9.31
CA ASP A 169 -10.14 18.63 -9.83
C ASP A 169 -9.98 20.14 -10.08
N THR A 170 -8.98 20.79 -9.46
CA THR A 170 -8.63 22.20 -9.65
C THR A 170 -7.63 22.47 -10.78
N GLY A 171 -7.26 21.47 -11.58
CA GLY A 171 -6.21 21.62 -12.61
C GLY A 171 -4.79 21.70 -12.03
N SER A 172 -4.64 21.33 -10.76
CA SER A 172 -3.35 21.18 -10.09
C SER A 172 -2.91 19.72 -10.15
N LEU A 173 -1.66 19.48 -10.50
CA LEU A 173 -1.07 18.17 -10.52
C LEU A 173 -0.33 17.92 -9.21
N VAL A 174 -0.51 16.75 -8.61
CA VAL A 174 0.13 16.35 -7.37
C VAL A 174 1.00 15.15 -7.64
N ALA A 175 2.25 15.24 -7.20
CA ALA A 175 3.27 14.24 -7.38
C ALA A 175 3.86 13.89 -6.01
N PRO A 176 3.41 12.81 -5.36
CA PRO A 176 4.15 12.23 -4.25
C PRO A 176 5.54 11.82 -4.74
N THR A 177 6.57 12.20 -3.99
CA THR A 177 7.97 11.96 -4.34
C THR A 177 8.71 11.28 -3.21
N ARG A 178 9.83 10.65 -3.55
CA ARG A 178 10.84 10.23 -2.58
C ARG A 178 12.17 10.82 -2.98
N THR A 179 12.76 11.58 -2.08
CA THR A 179 14.09 12.11 -2.31
C THR A 179 15.09 11.30 -1.50
N SER A 180 16.25 11.03 -2.08
CA SER A 180 17.34 10.36 -1.40
C SER A 180 18.58 11.21 -1.57
N VAL A 181 19.19 11.63 -0.46
CA VAL A 181 20.32 12.55 -0.46
C VAL A 181 21.51 11.95 0.28
N THR A 182 22.69 12.05 -0.31
CA THR A 182 23.95 11.66 0.33
C THR A 182 24.59 12.89 0.93
N ILE A 183 24.67 12.94 2.26
CA ILE A 183 25.24 14.07 3.01
C ILE A 183 26.75 13.87 3.10
N ALA A 184 27.50 14.67 2.34
CA ALA A 184 28.95 14.70 2.45
C ALA A 184 29.41 15.54 3.65
N GLY A 185 30.68 15.39 4.04
CA GLY A 185 31.29 16.20 5.09
C GLY A 185 31.21 17.72 4.80
N LEU A 186 31.17 18.13 3.53
CA LEU A 186 30.98 19.52 3.11
C LEU A 186 29.55 20.01 3.45
N THR A 187 28.53 19.22 3.13
CA THR A 187 27.13 19.49 3.48
C THR A 187 26.97 19.64 4.97
N LEU A 188 27.58 18.71 5.72
CA LEU A 188 27.51 18.67 7.17
C LEU A 188 28.20 19.88 7.81
N GLY A 189 29.36 20.29 7.29
CA GLY A 189 30.08 21.47 7.77
C GLY A 189 29.34 22.79 7.52
N ASN A 190 28.55 22.86 6.46
CA ASN A 190 27.89 24.10 6.02
C ASN A 190 26.44 24.22 6.53
N LEU A 191 25.64 23.16 6.38
CA LEU A 191 24.20 23.18 6.71
C LEU A 191 23.91 22.67 8.12
N PHE A 192 24.77 21.79 8.65
CA PHE A 192 24.58 21.18 9.96
C PHE A 192 25.82 21.28 10.85
N PRO A 193 26.42 22.46 11.03
CA PRO A 193 27.70 22.62 11.74
C PRO A 193 27.63 22.11 13.20
N HIS A 194 26.44 22.10 13.79
CA HIS A 194 26.17 21.62 15.14
C HIS A 194 26.22 20.08 15.28
N LEU A 195 26.05 19.33 14.19
CA LEU A 195 26.13 17.87 14.20
C LEU A 195 27.58 17.35 14.19
N ARG A 196 28.54 18.19 13.81
CA ARG A 196 29.97 17.84 13.70
C ARG A 196 30.65 17.46 15.02
N SER A 197 30.04 17.81 16.16
CA SER A 197 30.56 17.53 17.51
C SER A 197 30.04 16.22 18.11
N ARG A 198 29.19 15.47 17.39
CA ARG A 198 28.55 14.24 17.89
C ARG A 198 29.38 13.00 17.53
N ASP A 199 29.20 11.93 18.29
CA ASP A 199 29.95 10.66 18.17
C ASP A 199 30.10 10.16 16.73
N ASP A 200 31.23 9.52 16.44
CA ASP A 200 31.57 8.97 15.11
C ASP A 200 30.47 8.04 14.55
N ALA A 201 29.72 7.35 15.42
CA ALA A 201 28.62 6.47 15.01
C ALA A 201 27.40 7.21 14.44
N THR A 202 27.06 8.40 14.96
CA THR A 202 25.98 9.24 14.42
C THR A 202 26.43 9.91 13.13
N MET A 203 27.71 10.29 13.07
CA MET A 203 28.35 10.84 11.88
C MET A 203 28.37 9.85 10.71
N ILE A 204 28.69 8.57 10.97
CA ILE A 204 28.67 7.50 9.96
C ILE A 204 27.25 7.29 9.38
N LYS A 205 26.21 7.31 10.24
CA LYS A 205 24.81 7.19 9.80
C LYS A 205 24.32 8.40 9.00
N LEU A 206 24.86 9.59 9.27
CA LEU A 206 24.56 10.81 8.53
C LEU A 206 25.26 10.85 7.17
N THR A 207 26.47 10.28 7.06
CA THR A 207 27.16 10.11 5.77
C THR A 207 26.55 9.03 4.88
N ASP A 208 25.67 8.17 5.40
CA ASP A 208 24.84 7.29 4.60
C ASP A 208 23.71 8.05 3.88
N LYS A 209 23.10 7.42 2.87
CA LYS A 209 22.02 7.99 2.06
C LYS A 209 20.75 8.22 2.90
N LEU A 210 20.46 9.49 3.22
CA LEU A 210 19.24 9.93 3.89
C LEU A 210 18.07 9.88 2.91
N ARG A 211 16.87 9.59 3.41
CA ARG A 211 15.70 9.37 2.55
C ARG A 211 14.47 10.02 3.13
N ASP A 212 13.88 10.93 2.38
CA ASP A 212 12.67 11.67 2.76
C ASP A 212 11.53 11.38 1.78
N ALA A 213 10.32 11.37 2.33
CA ALA A 213 9.10 11.41 1.54
C ALA A 213 8.76 12.88 1.28
N GLY A 214 8.26 13.19 0.09
CA GLY A 214 7.88 14.54 -0.27
C GLY A 214 6.61 14.56 -1.10
N THR A 215 6.11 15.78 -1.34
CA THR A 215 5.07 16.00 -2.32
C THR A 215 5.41 17.25 -3.12
N THR A 216 5.27 17.16 -4.43
CA THR A 216 5.43 18.26 -5.35
C THR A 216 4.08 18.57 -6.01
N TRP A 217 3.70 19.83 -6.03
CA TRP A 217 2.50 20.33 -6.67
C TRP A 217 2.90 21.16 -7.89
N PHE A 218 2.21 20.94 -9.00
CA PHE A 218 2.32 21.76 -10.20
C PHE A 218 0.99 22.45 -10.45
N SER A 219 1.03 23.76 -10.66
CA SER A 219 -0.12 24.52 -11.14
C SER A 219 -0.01 24.67 -12.64
N TRP A 220 -1.06 24.28 -13.36
CA TRP A 220 -1.11 24.41 -14.81
C TRP A 220 -1.85 25.69 -15.21
N ASP A 221 -1.26 26.44 -16.13
CA ASP A 221 -1.94 27.54 -16.81
C ASP A 221 -2.51 27.05 -18.15
N PRO A 222 -3.84 26.90 -18.28
CA PRO A 222 -4.46 26.43 -19.51
C PRO A 222 -4.41 27.45 -20.65
N ALA A 223 -4.24 28.75 -20.36
CA ALA A 223 -4.18 29.80 -21.38
C ALA A 223 -2.84 29.79 -22.11
N TYR A 224 -1.74 29.67 -21.36
CA TYR A 224 -0.39 29.63 -21.92
C TYR A 224 0.12 28.21 -22.19
N ARG A 225 -0.62 27.18 -21.76
CA ARG A 225 -0.22 25.76 -21.79
C ARG A 225 1.15 25.53 -21.16
N ARG A 226 1.34 26.10 -19.97
CA ARG A 226 2.61 26.10 -19.24
C ARG A 226 2.39 25.96 -17.76
N ILE A 227 3.44 25.61 -17.04
CA ILE A 227 3.40 25.55 -15.58
C ILE A 227 3.49 26.96 -15.02
N SER A 228 2.57 27.32 -14.13
CA SER A 228 2.54 28.60 -13.42
C SER A 228 3.24 28.54 -12.07
N SER A 229 3.24 27.38 -11.40
CA SER A 229 4.03 27.19 -10.19
C SER A 229 4.45 25.74 -9.95
N VAL A 230 5.59 25.59 -9.28
CA VAL A 230 6.05 24.34 -8.66
C VAL A 230 6.17 24.61 -7.16
N THR A 231 5.61 23.74 -6.34
CA THR A 231 5.83 23.77 -4.90
C THR A 231 6.23 22.38 -4.45
N THR A 232 7.34 22.25 -3.75
CA THR A 232 7.85 20.99 -3.21
C THR A 232 7.92 21.10 -1.71
N GLN A 233 7.33 20.13 -1.02
CA GLN A 233 7.37 20.01 0.43
C GLN A 233 7.99 18.65 0.78
N PRO A 234 9.30 18.62 1.12
CA PRO A 234 9.96 17.43 1.63
C PRO A 234 9.71 17.27 3.14
N ASP A 235 9.54 16.03 3.59
CA ASP A 235 9.51 15.66 5.02
C ASP A 235 10.91 15.28 5.49
N MET A 236 11.73 16.29 5.70
CA MET A 236 13.08 16.14 6.26
C MET A 236 13.06 15.90 7.77
N GLN A 237 11.92 16.06 8.44
CA GLN A 237 11.84 15.88 9.89
C GLN A 237 11.86 14.40 10.25
N THR A 238 11.02 13.60 9.60
CA THR A 238 10.91 12.15 9.84
C THR A 238 12.26 11.41 9.78
N PRO A 239 13.12 11.59 8.76
CA PRO A 239 14.40 10.88 8.71
C PRO A 239 15.45 11.45 9.67
N MET A 240 15.29 12.69 10.16
CA MET A 240 16.24 13.34 11.08
C MET A 240 15.97 13.03 12.55
N LEU A 241 14.72 12.82 12.96
CA LEU A 241 14.36 12.53 14.37
C LEU A 241 15.16 11.35 14.98
N PRO A 242 15.29 10.19 14.31
CA PRO A 242 16.07 9.07 14.84
C PRO A 242 17.57 9.35 15.00
N LEU A 243 18.11 10.35 14.30
CA LEU A 243 19.50 10.77 14.38
C LEU A 243 19.75 11.74 15.55
N ILE A 244 18.70 12.42 16.01
CA ILE A 244 18.77 13.38 17.11
C ILE A 244 18.53 12.71 18.46
N ASP A 245 17.64 11.72 18.51
CA ASP A 245 17.25 11.01 19.72
C ASP A 245 18.20 9.86 20.11
N SER A 246 19.25 9.60 19.32
CA SER A 246 20.24 8.52 19.52
C SER A 246 21.48 8.94 20.29
#